data_AF-A0A099NSB7-F1
#
_entry.id   AF-A0A099NSB7-F1
#
_cell.length_a   1.000
_cell.length_b   1.000
_cell.length_c   1.000
_cell.angle_alpha   90.00
_cell.angle_beta   90.00
_cell.angle_gamma   90.00
#
_symmetry.space_group_name_H-M   'P 1'
#
loop_
_entity.id
_entity.type
_entity.pdbx_description
1 polymer ?
#
loop_
_entity_poly.entity_id
_entity_poly.type
_entity_poly.pdbx_seq_one_letter_code
_entity_poly.pdbx_strand_id
1 'polypeptide(L)'
;MAEFAYNSSHQVSIGSSPFEVCYGYLPDSPMFISSSRVSSRRYSNKAEEFALEMKVIMENVKENMIEAQRSQEIQHNKSRVYETFEVGDWILLHKDAYGSDRLYYKIQPVYYGPYKVVKKISDNAYEVDLPKTNKKDRVINVRWLRRSLQADKQFPKVPPRMIAEARSRLTEIIGIAGIDETNDTLDIPEDLQKTLWDNARAIDKDNKLWDEVSKATG
;
A
#
# COMPACT_ATOMS: atom_id res chain seq x y z
N MET A 1 11.02 28.84 26.31
CA MET A 1 9.94 28.43 27.25
C MET A 1 9.33 27.07 26.92
N ALA A 2 9.12 26.71 25.64
CA ALA A 2 8.54 25.42 25.26
C ALA A 2 9.35 24.20 25.75
N GLU A 3 10.67 24.22 25.61
CA GLU A 3 11.56 23.12 26.03
C GLU A 3 11.47 22.84 27.55
N PHE A 4 11.54 23.89 28.38
CA PHE A 4 11.41 23.76 29.82
C PHE A 4 10.05 23.19 30.24
N ALA A 5 8.97 23.67 29.62
CA ALA A 5 7.62 23.17 29.88
C ALA A 5 7.47 21.70 29.47
N TYR A 6 8.04 21.30 28.34
CA TYR A 6 8.03 19.89 27.89
C TYR A 6 8.81 18.99 28.84
N ASN A 7 10.05 19.36 29.19
CA ASN A 7 10.92 18.54 30.05
C ASN A 7 10.43 18.47 31.51
N SER A 8 9.68 19.48 31.96
CA SER A 8 9.11 19.54 33.31
C SER A 8 7.69 18.96 33.39
N SER A 9 7.07 18.63 32.25
CA SER A 9 5.75 18.03 32.21
C SER A 9 5.83 16.54 32.55
N HIS A 10 4.78 16.02 33.18
CA HIS A 10 4.63 14.60 33.42
C HIS A 10 4.47 13.84 32.10
N GLN A 11 5.21 12.74 31.93
CA GLN A 11 5.11 11.86 30.77
C GLN A 11 4.58 10.49 31.19
N VAL A 12 3.40 10.13 30.69
CA VAL A 12 2.67 8.91 31.08
C VAL A 12 3.49 7.63 30.85
N SER A 13 4.27 7.54 29.77
CA SER A 13 5.09 6.37 29.46
C SER A 13 6.26 6.13 30.41
N ILE A 14 6.69 7.19 31.12
CA ILE A 14 7.83 7.18 32.04
C ILE A 14 7.33 7.20 33.50
N GLY A 15 6.14 7.76 33.73
CA GLY A 15 5.55 7.92 35.07
C GLY A 15 6.07 9.15 35.83
N SER A 16 7.01 9.88 35.27
CA SER A 16 7.65 11.08 35.84
C SER A 16 7.94 12.12 34.74
N SER A 17 8.48 13.28 35.11
CA SER A 17 8.98 14.25 34.13
C SER A 17 10.39 13.88 33.65
N PRO A 18 10.75 14.09 32.37
CA PRO A 18 12.12 13.86 31.89
C PRO A 18 13.19 14.58 32.73
N PHE A 19 12.88 15.78 33.23
CA PHE A 19 13.80 16.54 34.07
C PHE A 19 14.05 15.86 35.41
N GLU A 20 13.00 15.40 36.08
CA GLU A 20 13.10 14.66 37.33
C GLU A 20 13.86 13.34 37.16
N VAL A 21 13.69 12.65 36.05
CA VAL A 21 14.44 11.42 35.76
C VAL A 21 15.93 11.69 35.54
N CYS A 22 16.28 12.79 34.89
CA CYS A 22 17.68 13.15 34.65
C CYS A 22 18.39 13.71 35.90
N TYR A 23 17.69 14.50 36.70
CA TYR A 23 18.28 15.31 37.77
C TYR A 23 17.84 14.89 39.18
N GLY A 24 16.86 14.00 39.32
CA GLY A 24 16.31 13.54 40.60
C GLY A 24 15.40 14.57 41.28
N TYR A 25 15.12 15.71 40.65
CA TYR A 25 14.22 16.73 41.17
C TYR A 25 13.57 17.54 40.06
N LEU A 26 12.39 18.10 40.34
CA LEU A 26 11.74 19.05 39.45
C LEU A 26 12.20 20.49 39.76
N PRO A 27 12.58 21.29 38.74
CA PRO A 27 13.02 22.66 38.94
C PRO A 27 11.79 23.54 39.22
N ASP A 28 11.94 24.47 40.17
CA ASP A 28 10.89 25.45 40.42
C ASP A 28 10.71 26.32 39.18
N SER A 29 9.46 26.59 38.79
CA SER A 29 9.18 27.48 37.66
C SER A 29 9.86 28.83 37.88
N PRO A 30 10.52 29.42 36.87
CA PRO A 30 11.21 30.71 36.98
C PRO A 30 10.34 31.85 37.55
N MET A 31 9.02 31.73 37.42
CA MET A 31 8.04 32.69 37.93
C MET A 31 7.83 32.64 39.46
N PHE A 32 8.22 31.56 40.14
CA PHE A 32 7.94 31.31 41.55
C PHE A 32 9.19 31.34 42.46
N ILE A 33 10.30 31.86 41.96
CA ILE A 33 11.54 32.00 42.74
C ILE A 33 11.37 33.16 43.75
N SER A 34 10.79 32.87 44.92
CA SER A 34 10.92 33.74 46.09
C SER A 34 12.34 33.59 46.66
N SER A 35 13.04 34.69 46.89
CA SER A 35 14.40 34.74 47.45
C SER A 35 14.55 33.98 48.78
N SER A 36 13.44 33.77 49.50
CA SER A 36 13.37 32.96 50.72
C SER A 36 13.58 31.45 50.48
N ARG A 37 13.10 30.90 49.35
CA ARG A 37 13.19 29.45 49.04
C ARG A 37 14.57 29.02 48.54
N VAL A 38 15.38 29.95 48.04
CA VAL A 38 16.75 29.67 47.59
C VAL A 38 17.65 29.30 48.78
N SER A 39 17.33 29.76 49.99
CA SER A 39 18.10 29.49 51.21
C SER A 39 17.81 28.11 51.83
N SER A 40 16.68 27.46 51.53
CA SER A 40 16.34 26.13 52.08
C SER A 40 16.88 24.97 51.24
N ARG A 41 17.40 25.23 50.04
CA ARG A 41 17.96 24.21 49.14
C ARG A 41 19.48 24.19 49.15
N ARG A 42 20.08 24.48 50.32
CA ARG A 42 21.46 24.08 50.61
C ARG A 42 21.49 22.56 50.51
N TYR A 43 22.10 22.04 49.44
CA TYR A 43 22.43 20.62 49.27
C TYR A 43 22.94 20.05 50.61
N SER A 44 22.11 19.26 51.30
CA SER A 44 22.41 18.63 52.57
C SER A 44 21.83 17.21 52.60
N ASN A 45 21.87 16.54 51.45
CA ASN A 45 21.61 15.11 51.35
C ASN A 45 23.01 14.49 51.25
N LYS A 46 23.31 13.46 52.03
CA LYS A 46 24.55 12.70 51.80
C LYS A 46 24.49 12.21 50.36
N ALA A 47 25.54 12.43 49.57
CA ALA A 47 25.55 12.10 48.14
C ALA A 47 25.14 10.64 47.86
N GLU A 48 25.37 9.75 48.83
CA GLU A 48 24.92 8.36 48.82
C GLU A 48 23.40 8.19 48.80
N GLU A 49 22.65 8.96 49.60
CA GLU A 49 21.19 8.91 49.66
C GLU A 49 20.57 9.35 48.33
N PHE A 50 21.10 10.43 47.74
CA PHE A 50 20.67 10.91 46.42
C PHE A 50 20.96 9.89 45.32
N ALA A 51 22.13 9.23 45.36
CA ALA A 51 22.46 8.18 44.41
C ALA A 51 21.52 6.97 44.52
N LEU A 52 21.08 6.62 45.74
CA LEU A 52 20.09 5.57 45.97
C LEU A 52 18.71 5.98 45.42
N GLU A 53 18.26 7.19 45.71
CA GLU A 53 16.99 7.73 45.20
C GLU A 53 16.96 7.75 43.66
N MET A 54 18.04 8.23 43.04
CA MET A 54 18.18 8.23 41.59
C MET A 54 18.13 6.82 40.99
N LYS A 55 18.74 5.82 41.64
CA LYS A 55 18.65 4.42 41.18
C LYS A 55 17.22 3.90 41.20
N VAL A 56 16.48 4.18 42.27
CA VAL A 56 15.07 3.80 42.40
C VAL A 56 14.24 4.45 41.29
N ILE A 57 14.46 5.74 41.01
CA ILE A 57 13.78 6.44 39.91
C ILE A 57 14.08 5.74 38.57
N MET A 58 15.34 5.43 38.28
CA MET A 58 15.71 4.75 37.03
C MET A 58 15.09 3.35 36.89
N GLU A 59 15.03 2.58 37.98
CA GLU A 59 14.40 1.25 37.99
C GLU A 59 12.91 1.36 37.67
N ASN A 60 12.18 2.25 38.35
CA ASN A 60 10.76 2.49 38.09
C ASN A 60 10.50 2.96 36.66
N VAL A 61 11.32 3.88 36.15
CA VAL A 61 11.22 4.39 34.78
C VAL A 61 11.41 3.25 33.76
N LYS A 62 12.36 2.36 34.01
CA LYS A 62 12.61 1.20 33.13
C LYS A 62 11.39 0.27 33.11
N GLU A 63 10.80 -0.03 34.26
CA GLU A 63 9.60 -0.86 34.34
C GLU A 63 8.41 -0.22 33.61
N ASN A 64 8.16 1.06 33.88
CA ASN A 64 7.09 1.83 33.23
C ASN A 64 7.25 1.86 31.70
N MET A 65 8.48 2.03 31.20
CA MET A 65 8.75 2.03 29.76
C MET A 65 8.46 0.67 29.13
N ILE A 66 8.80 -0.44 29.80
CA ILE A 66 8.51 -1.79 29.31
C ILE A 66 6.99 -2.01 29.25
N GLU A 67 6.25 -1.61 30.27
CA GLU A 67 4.80 -1.73 30.30
C GLU A 67 4.12 -0.85 29.24
N ALA A 68 4.58 0.40 29.10
CA ALA A 68 4.09 1.32 28.10
C ALA A 68 4.34 0.79 26.68
N GLN A 69 5.53 0.25 26.42
CA GLN A 69 5.87 -0.36 25.14
C GLN A 69 4.98 -1.57 24.83
N ARG A 70 4.76 -2.46 25.81
CA ARG A 70 3.85 -3.60 25.67
C ARG A 70 2.42 -3.14 25.36
N SER A 71 1.92 -2.13 26.08
CA SER A 71 0.57 -1.60 25.88
C SER A 71 0.40 -0.96 24.51
N GLN A 72 1.40 -0.18 24.08
CA GLN A 72 1.45 0.41 22.74
C GLN A 72 1.49 -0.66 21.66
N GLU A 73 2.29 -1.73 21.84
CA GLU A 73 2.34 -2.86 20.92
C GLU A 73 0.97 -3.54 20.79
N ILE A 74 0.34 -3.88 21.92
CA ILE A 74 -0.99 -4.49 21.93
C ILE A 74 -1.99 -3.59 21.20
N GLN A 75 -2.02 -2.29 21.52
CA GLN A 75 -2.96 -1.36 20.93
C GLN A 75 -2.71 -1.15 19.43
N HIS A 76 -1.44 -1.07 19.02
CA HIS A 76 -1.06 -0.90 17.63
C HIS A 76 -1.34 -2.17 16.80
N ASN A 77 -1.17 -3.36 17.38
CA ASN A 77 -1.38 -4.62 16.69
C ASN A 77 -2.86 -5.01 16.55
N LYS A 78 -3.78 -4.42 17.32
CA LYS A 78 -5.24 -4.69 17.24
C LYS A 78 -5.84 -4.51 15.84
N SER A 79 -5.36 -3.52 15.08
CA SER A 79 -5.85 -3.21 13.73
C SER A 79 -4.94 -3.71 12.62
N ARG A 80 -3.84 -4.40 12.95
CA ARG A 80 -2.96 -4.97 11.94
C ARG A 80 -3.59 -6.19 11.30
N VAL A 81 -3.78 -6.12 9.99
CA VAL A 81 -4.07 -7.29 9.15
C VAL A 81 -2.74 -7.83 8.64
N TYR A 82 -2.42 -9.06 8.99
CA TYR A 82 -1.23 -9.75 8.48
C TYR A 82 -1.56 -10.35 7.11
N GLU A 83 -1.15 -9.67 6.04
CA GLU A 83 -1.19 -10.23 4.70
C GLU A 83 0.21 -10.74 4.35
N THR A 84 0.35 -12.02 4.08
CA THR A 84 1.61 -12.62 3.64
C THR A 84 1.57 -12.86 2.14
N PHE A 85 2.73 -12.75 1.50
CA PHE A 85 2.87 -13.00 0.05
C PHE A 85 3.98 -14.02 -0.17
N GLU A 86 3.82 -14.84 -1.19
CA GLU A 86 4.83 -15.78 -1.65
C GLU A 86 5.55 -15.26 -2.89
N VAL A 87 6.73 -15.80 -3.15
CA VAL A 87 7.46 -15.48 -4.38
C VAL A 87 6.63 -15.97 -5.56
N GLY A 88 6.30 -15.06 -6.46
CA GLY A 88 5.46 -15.34 -7.62
C GLY A 88 4.04 -14.83 -7.52
N ASP A 89 3.59 -14.40 -6.34
CA ASP A 89 2.29 -13.76 -6.17
C ASP A 89 2.21 -12.46 -6.96
N TRP A 90 1.00 -12.16 -7.44
CA TRP A 90 0.68 -10.89 -8.07
C TRP A 90 0.12 -9.92 -7.04
N ILE A 91 0.65 -8.71 -7.05
CA ILE A 91 0.33 -7.67 -6.09
C ILE A 91 0.05 -6.35 -6.78
N LEU A 92 -0.87 -5.58 -6.22
CA LEU A 92 -1.09 -4.19 -6.55
C LEU A 92 -0.27 -3.31 -5.61
N LEU A 93 0.37 -2.28 -6.16
CA LEU A 93 1.22 -1.37 -5.41
C LEU A 93 0.49 -0.05 -5.11
N HIS A 94 0.40 0.34 -3.85
CA HIS A 94 -0.21 1.60 -3.45
C HIS A 94 0.63 2.80 -3.91
N LYS A 95 -0.02 3.90 -4.31
CA LYS A 95 0.67 5.09 -4.84
C LYS A 95 1.63 5.76 -3.85
N ASP A 96 1.34 5.69 -2.56
CA ASP A 96 2.14 6.33 -1.50
C ASP A 96 3.39 5.52 -1.13
N ALA A 97 3.63 4.36 -1.77
CA ALA A 97 4.81 3.53 -1.51
C ALA A 97 6.14 4.26 -1.78
N TYR A 98 6.15 5.25 -2.67
CA TYR A 98 7.33 6.06 -3.04
C TYR A 98 7.33 7.46 -2.43
N GLY A 99 6.50 7.71 -1.41
CA GLY A 99 6.45 8.98 -0.71
C GLY A 99 5.36 9.94 -1.19
N SER A 100 5.02 10.86 -0.29
CA SER A 100 3.90 11.80 -0.36
C SER A 100 4.17 13.06 -1.17
N ASP A 101 5.37 13.24 -1.73
CA ASP A 101 5.77 14.50 -2.40
C ASP A 101 5.23 14.61 -3.84
N ARG A 102 4.19 13.85 -4.16
CA ARG A 102 3.56 13.84 -5.48
C ARG A 102 2.28 14.67 -5.43
N LEU A 103 2.09 15.49 -6.46
CA LEU A 103 0.89 16.30 -6.58
C LEU A 103 -0.34 15.39 -6.69
N TYR A 104 -1.30 15.53 -5.77
CA TYR A 104 -2.51 14.72 -5.77
C TYR A 104 -3.53 15.30 -6.76
N TYR A 105 -3.85 14.55 -7.80
CA TYR A 105 -4.92 14.90 -8.75
C TYR A 105 -6.25 14.26 -8.32
N LYS A 106 -7.38 14.94 -8.58
CA LYS A 106 -8.74 14.51 -8.18
C LYS A 106 -9.17 13.15 -8.76
N ILE A 107 -8.51 12.66 -9.82
CA ILE A 107 -8.77 11.38 -10.46
C ILE A 107 -7.44 10.69 -10.76
N GLN A 108 -6.87 10.04 -9.75
CA GLN A 108 -5.65 9.23 -9.92
C GLN A 108 -5.89 7.82 -9.37
N PRO A 109 -5.35 6.77 -10.04
CA PRO A 109 -5.45 5.42 -9.52
C PRO A 109 -4.72 5.33 -8.17
N VAL A 110 -5.38 4.70 -7.20
CA VAL A 110 -4.84 4.49 -5.84
C VAL A 110 -3.76 3.40 -5.85
N TYR A 111 -3.94 2.41 -6.73
CA TYR A 111 -3.02 1.29 -6.90
C TYR A 111 -2.52 1.21 -8.33
N TYR A 112 -1.25 0.85 -8.49
CA TYR A 112 -0.59 0.64 -9.76
C TYR A 112 -0.31 -0.83 -9.97
N GLY A 113 -0.62 -1.30 -11.18
CA GLY A 113 -0.14 -2.53 -11.81
C GLY A 113 -0.37 -3.84 -11.05
N PRO A 114 -0.62 -4.96 -11.73
CA PRO A 114 -0.20 -6.23 -11.15
C PRO A 114 1.32 -6.34 -11.32
N TYR A 115 2.05 -6.25 -10.23
CA TYR A 115 3.48 -6.56 -10.18
C TYR A 115 3.68 -7.93 -9.56
N LYS A 116 4.81 -8.57 -9.86
CA LYS A 116 5.14 -9.88 -9.31
C LYS A 116 6.09 -9.75 -8.14
N VAL A 117 5.84 -10.50 -7.07
CA VAL A 117 6.80 -10.62 -5.95
C VAL A 117 7.98 -11.47 -6.42
N VAL A 118 9.19 -10.90 -6.37
CA VAL A 118 10.44 -11.56 -6.77
C VAL A 118 11.09 -12.27 -5.59
N LYS A 119 11.05 -11.63 -4.42
CA LYS A 119 11.74 -12.14 -3.23
C LYS A 119 11.05 -11.67 -1.96
N LYS A 120 10.94 -12.56 -0.98
CA LYS A 120 10.57 -12.20 0.39
C LYS A 120 11.82 -11.84 1.18
N ILE A 121 11.90 -10.60 1.68
CA ILE A 121 13.02 -10.13 2.50
C ILE A 121 12.70 -10.30 3.99
N SER A 122 11.49 -9.89 4.39
CA SER A 122 10.92 -10.14 5.71
C SER A 122 9.40 -10.25 5.60
N ASP A 123 8.70 -10.60 6.69
CA ASP A 123 7.23 -10.63 6.70
C ASP A 123 6.59 -9.27 6.38
N ASN A 124 7.33 -8.19 6.59
CA ASN A 124 6.88 -6.81 6.41
C ASN A 124 7.45 -6.15 5.14
N ALA A 125 8.38 -6.79 4.42
CA ALA A 125 9.07 -6.19 3.28
C ALA A 125 9.32 -7.21 2.15
N TYR A 126 8.89 -6.87 0.95
CA TYR A 126 8.97 -7.72 -0.23
C TYR A 126 9.66 -6.98 -1.38
N GLU A 127 10.46 -7.71 -2.15
CA GLU A 127 11.03 -7.22 -3.39
C GLU A 127 10.04 -7.47 -4.54
N VAL A 128 9.72 -6.40 -5.26
CA VAL A 128 8.72 -6.40 -6.33
C VAL A 128 9.40 -6.19 -7.69
N ASP A 129 8.92 -6.88 -8.71
CA ASP A 129 9.40 -6.72 -10.09
C ASP A 129 8.88 -5.43 -10.71
N LEU A 130 9.57 -4.34 -10.41
CA LEU A 130 9.30 -3.04 -11.01
C LEU A 130 10.08 -2.85 -12.32
N PRO A 131 9.52 -2.11 -13.29
CA PRO A 131 10.23 -1.77 -14.53
C PRO A 131 11.61 -1.14 -14.26
N LYS A 132 12.54 -1.37 -15.20
CA LYS A 132 14.00 -1.19 -15.04
C LYS A 132 14.49 0.17 -14.51
N THR A 133 13.67 1.20 -14.52
CA THR A 133 14.04 2.57 -14.14
C THR A 133 14.40 2.71 -12.65
N ASN A 134 13.72 1.99 -11.74
CA ASN A 134 13.78 2.25 -10.29
C ASN A 134 14.24 1.03 -9.49
N LYS A 135 15.50 0.60 -9.63
CA LYS A 135 16.04 -0.53 -8.83
C LYS A 135 16.17 -0.23 -7.33
N LYS A 136 16.41 1.03 -6.95
CA LYS A 136 16.60 1.43 -5.55
C LYS A 136 15.32 1.35 -4.71
N ASP A 137 14.16 1.30 -5.36
CA ASP A 137 12.85 1.36 -4.70
C ASP A 137 12.04 0.06 -4.83
N ARG A 138 12.70 -1.07 -5.11
CA ARG A 138 12.02 -2.37 -5.31
C ARG A 138 11.54 -3.04 -4.03
N VAL A 139 12.09 -2.63 -2.89
CA VAL A 139 11.73 -3.19 -1.58
C VAL A 139 10.60 -2.37 -1.00
N ILE A 140 9.41 -2.95 -0.98
CA ILE A 140 8.19 -2.28 -0.56
C ILE A 140 7.66 -2.90 0.73
N ASN A 141 7.17 -2.05 1.63
CA ASN A 141 6.49 -2.49 2.84
C ASN A 141 5.14 -3.14 2.52
N VAL A 142 4.81 -4.24 3.21
CA VAL A 142 3.57 -5.01 3.02
C VAL A 142 2.30 -4.16 3.15
N ARG A 143 2.31 -3.09 3.95
CA ARG A 143 1.21 -2.12 4.08
C ARG A 143 0.78 -1.49 2.75
N TRP A 144 1.72 -1.36 1.82
CA TRP A 144 1.49 -0.77 0.50
C TRP A 144 1.19 -1.80 -0.57
N LEU A 145 1.14 -3.08 -0.21
CA LEU A 145 0.84 -4.17 -1.11
C LEU A 145 -0.58 -4.62 -0.89
N ARG A 146 -1.24 -5.04 -1.96
CA ARG A 146 -2.55 -5.69 -1.90
C ARG A 146 -2.54 -6.88 -2.84
N ARG A 147 -3.05 -8.03 -2.41
CA ARG A 147 -3.14 -9.20 -3.28
C ARG A 147 -3.95 -8.86 -4.53
N SER A 148 -3.32 -9.00 -5.68
CA SER A 148 -4.01 -8.99 -6.96
C SER A 148 -4.42 -10.41 -7.24
N LEU A 149 -5.72 -10.68 -7.22
CA LEU A 149 -6.20 -11.79 -8.03
C LEU A 149 -5.85 -11.36 -9.46
N GLN A 150 -5.02 -12.13 -10.17
CA GLN A 150 -5.22 -12.17 -11.61
C GLN A 150 -6.64 -12.70 -11.76
N ALA A 151 -7.63 -11.80 -11.74
CA ALA A 151 -8.70 -11.99 -12.69
C ALA A 151 -7.94 -12.13 -13.99
N ASP A 152 -8.04 -13.31 -14.59
CA ASP A 152 -7.76 -13.51 -16.00
C ASP A 152 -8.11 -12.21 -16.73
N LYS A 153 -7.33 -11.83 -17.73
CA LYS A 153 -7.63 -10.70 -18.61
C LYS A 153 -9.01 -10.86 -19.26
N GLN A 154 -10.06 -10.64 -18.49
CA GLN A 154 -11.47 -10.81 -18.74
C GLN A 154 -12.14 -10.05 -17.60
N PHE A 155 -12.19 -8.72 -17.73
CA PHE A 155 -13.46 -8.09 -17.40
C PHE A 155 -14.53 -8.91 -18.14
N PRO A 156 -15.66 -9.31 -17.52
CA PRO A 156 -16.80 -9.68 -18.34
C PRO A 156 -17.17 -8.43 -19.13
N LYS A 157 -16.64 -8.32 -20.36
CA LYS A 157 -17.02 -7.24 -21.27
C LYS A 157 -18.49 -7.49 -21.53
N VAL A 158 -19.33 -6.60 -21.00
CA VAL A 158 -20.79 -6.68 -21.19
C VAL A 158 -21.05 -6.84 -22.69
N PRO A 159 -21.84 -7.84 -23.12
CA PRO A 159 -22.09 -8.06 -24.53
C PRO A 159 -22.64 -6.76 -25.14
N PRO A 160 -22.14 -6.35 -26.33
CA PRO A 160 -22.57 -5.12 -26.96
C PRO A 160 -24.09 -5.16 -27.13
N ARG A 161 -24.78 -4.11 -26.64
CA ARG A 161 -26.24 -4.08 -26.67
C ARG A 161 -26.79 -3.56 -28.00
N MET A 162 -25.94 -2.92 -28.80
CA MET A 162 -26.28 -2.30 -30.08
C MET A 162 -25.35 -2.76 -31.21
N ILE A 163 -25.90 -2.83 -32.43
CA ILE A 163 -25.18 -3.28 -33.63
C ILE A 163 -24.01 -2.34 -33.99
N ALA A 164 -24.13 -1.04 -33.73
CA ALA A 164 -23.04 -0.07 -33.94
C ALA A 164 -21.86 -0.26 -32.95
N GLU A 165 -22.17 -0.67 -31.72
CA GLU A 165 -21.18 -0.96 -30.67
C GLU A 165 -20.38 -2.22 -31.02
N ALA A 166 -21.05 -3.25 -31.55
CA ALA A 166 -20.42 -4.46 -32.08
C ALA A 166 -19.50 -4.16 -33.27
N ARG A 167 -19.93 -3.31 -34.22
CA ARG A 167 -19.13 -2.91 -35.38
C ARG A 167 -17.87 -2.12 -35.00
N SER A 168 -17.93 -1.32 -33.93
CA SER A 168 -16.77 -0.54 -33.48
C SER A 168 -15.74 -1.39 -32.72
N ARG A 169 -16.17 -2.51 -32.11
CA ARG A 169 -15.29 -3.45 -31.39
C ARG A 169 -14.61 -4.50 -32.29
N LEU A 170 -14.91 -4.50 -33.58
CA LEU A 170 -14.34 -5.47 -34.53
C LEU A 170 -12.81 -5.43 -34.58
N THR A 171 -12.21 -4.25 -34.38
CA THR A 171 -10.75 -4.03 -34.39
C THR A 171 -10.04 -4.56 -33.15
N GLU A 172 -10.75 -4.77 -32.04
CA GLU A 172 -10.19 -5.35 -30.80
C GLU A 172 -10.10 -6.88 -30.84
N ILE A 173 -10.85 -7.53 -31.74
CA ILE A 173 -10.96 -9.00 -31.85
C ILE A 173 -9.83 -9.59 -32.73
N ILE A 174 -8.99 -8.76 -33.34
CA ILE A 174 -7.90 -9.20 -34.22
C ILE A 174 -6.68 -9.61 -33.38
N GLY A 175 -6.81 -10.76 -32.71
CA GLY A 175 -5.69 -11.51 -32.14
C GLY A 175 -5.50 -12.80 -32.92
N ILE A 176 -4.53 -12.79 -33.85
CA ILE A 176 -4.00 -13.90 -34.65
C ILE A 176 -4.87 -14.31 -35.86
N ALA A 177 -4.78 -13.53 -36.93
CA ALA A 177 -4.76 -14.07 -38.29
C ALA A 177 -3.44 -13.60 -38.93
N GLY A 178 -2.62 -14.54 -39.38
CA GLY A 178 -1.44 -14.23 -40.17
C GLY A 178 -1.89 -13.66 -41.51
N ILE A 179 -1.31 -12.54 -41.92
CA ILE A 179 -1.53 -11.97 -43.24
C ILE A 179 -0.55 -12.67 -44.18
N ASP A 180 -1.04 -13.30 -45.25
CA ASP A 180 -0.16 -13.74 -46.35
C ASP A 180 0.00 -12.57 -47.33
N GLU A 181 1.20 -12.00 -47.40
CA GLU A 181 1.47 -10.70 -48.02
C GLU A 181 1.21 -10.66 -49.54
N THR A 182 1.00 -11.80 -50.19
CA THR A 182 0.85 -11.88 -51.65
C THR A 182 -0.58 -11.77 -52.17
N ASN A 183 -1.63 -12.05 -51.39
CA ASN A 183 -2.99 -12.11 -51.93
C ASN A 183 -4.07 -11.37 -51.11
N ASP A 184 -3.69 -10.67 -50.03
CA ASP A 184 -4.56 -9.80 -49.23
C ASP A 184 -5.89 -10.48 -48.80
N THR A 185 -5.84 -11.77 -48.47
CA THR A 185 -6.97 -12.55 -47.93
C THR A 185 -6.66 -13.07 -46.53
N LEU A 186 -7.65 -12.98 -45.64
CA LEU A 186 -7.58 -13.44 -44.25
C LEU A 186 -7.65 -14.97 -44.18
N ASP A 187 -6.58 -15.60 -43.70
CA ASP A 187 -6.53 -17.06 -43.51
C ASP A 187 -7.24 -17.42 -42.19
N ILE A 188 -8.55 -17.65 -42.27
CA ILE A 188 -9.37 -18.04 -41.12
C ILE A 188 -9.36 -19.57 -41.02
N PRO A 189 -8.97 -20.15 -39.86
CA PRO A 189 -9.04 -21.59 -39.63
C PRO A 189 -10.44 -22.15 -39.94
N GLU A 190 -10.50 -23.21 -40.72
CA GLU A 190 -11.73 -23.76 -41.33
C GLU A 190 -12.80 -24.16 -40.29
N ASP A 191 -12.34 -24.52 -39.09
CA ASP A 191 -13.10 -24.82 -37.88
C ASP A 191 -13.83 -23.60 -37.28
N LEU A 192 -13.27 -22.39 -37.43
CA LEU A 192 -13.92 -21.13 -37.03
C LEU A 192 -14.87 -20.59 -38.10
N GLN A 193 -14.61 -20.87 -39.38
CA GLN A 193 -15.54 -20.48 -40.45
C GLN A 193 -16.90 -21.16 -40.25
N LYS A 194 -16.89 -22.48 -40.03
CA LYS A 194 -18.11 -23.28 -39.91
C LYS A 194 -19.02 -22.81 -38.77
N THR A 195 -18.43 -22.48 -37.62
CA THR A 195 -19.16 -22.00 -36.44
C THR A 195 -19.66 -20.57 -36.58
N LEU A 196 -18.92 -19.70 -37.28
CA LEU A 196 -19.41 -18.38 -37.66
C LEU A 196 -20.59 -18.45 -38.65
N TRP A 197 -20.54 -19.36 -39.62
CA TRP A 197 -21.60 -19.53 -40.63
C TRP A 197 -22.86 -20.18 -40.07
N ASP A 198 -22.75 -21.15 -39.16
CA ASP A 198 -23.92 -21.76 -38.50
C ASP A 198 -24.64 -20.77 -37.58
N ASN A 199 -23.89 -19.89 -36.90
CA ASN A 199 -24.46 -18.82 -36.08
C ASN A 199 -25.10 -17.70 -36.93
N ALA A 200 -24.52 -17.36 -38.09
CA ALA A 200 -25.11 -16.39 -39.01
C ALA A 200 -26.43 -16.91 -39.62
N ARG A 201 -26.48 -18.21 -39.98
CA ARG A 201 -27.68 -18.87 -40.53
C ARG A 201 -28.80 -19.01 -39.50
N ALA A 202 -28.48 -19.08 -38.21
CA ALA A 202 -29.47 -19.07 -37.12
C ALA A 202 -30.11 -17.69 -36.88
N ILE A 203 -29.42 -16.61 -37.27
CA ILE A 203 -29.87 -15.22 -37.09
C ILE A 203 -30.70 -14.75 -38.30
N ASP A 204 -30.37 -15.20 -39.51
CA ASP A 204 -31.13 -14.87 -40.73
C ASP A 204 -32.03 -16.04 -41.18
N LYS A 205 -33.24 -16.10 -40.62
CA LYS A 205 -34.25 -17.10 -41.00
C LYS A 205 -34.81 -16.90 -42.41
N ASP A 206 -34.64 -15.71 -42.99
CA ASP A 206 -35.24 -15.33 -44.28
C ASP A 206 -34.21 -15.29 -45.43
N ASN A 207 -32.97 -15.71 -45.16
CA ASN A 207 -31.88 -15.87 -46.14
C ASN A 207 -31.54 -14.62 -46.97
N LYS A 208 -31.87 -13.42 -46.49
CA LYS A 208 -31.69 -12.15 -47.22
C LYS A 208 -30.22 -11.75 -47.34
N LEU A 209 -29.38 -12.12 -46.38
CA LEU A 209 -27.94 -11.89 -46.44
C LEU A 209 -27.26 -12.74 -47.53
N TRP A 210 -27.80 -13.92 -47.86
CA TRP A 210 -27.25 -14.77 -48.93
C TRP A 210 -27.46 -14.19 -50.33
N ASP A 211 -28.62 -13.57 -50.60
CA ASP A 211 -28.92 -12.97 -51.91
C ASP A 211 -28.12 -11.69 -52.19
N GLU A 212 -27.78 -10.93 -51.16
CA GLU A 212 -26.94 -9.73 -51.30
C GLU A 212 -25.46 -10.06 -51.49
N VAL A 213 -24.95 -11.07 -50.78
CA VAL A 213 -23.55 -11.50 -50.92
C VAL A 213 -23.32 -12.27 -52.23
N SER A 214 -24.25 -13.12 -52.65
CA SER A 214 -24.18 -13.83 -53.94
C SER A 214 -24.09 -12.85 -55.13
N LYS A 215 -24.79 -11.71 -55.05
CA LYS A 215 -24.70 -10.62 -56.05
C LYS A 215 -23.39 -9.83 -56.00
N ALA A 216 -22.64 -9.89 -54.91
CA ALA A 216 -21.38 -9.17 -54.74
C ALA A 216 -20.15 -10.01 -55.16
N THR A 217 -20.31 -11.32 -55.32
CA THR A 217 -19.25 -12.25 -55.75
C THR A 217 -19.50 -12.88 -57.13
N GLY A 218 -20.48 -12.37 -57.89
CA GLY A 218 -20.73 -12.71 -59.30
C GLY A 218 -20.13 -11.71 -60.27
#